data_AF-A0A348S070-F1
#
_entry.id   AF-A0A348S070-F1
#
_cell.length_a   1.000
_cell.length_b   1.000
_cell.length_c   1.000
_cell.angle_alpha   90.00
_cell.angle_beta   90.00
_cell.angle_gamma   90.00
#
_symmetry.space_group_name_H-M   'P 1'
#
loop_
_entity.id
_entity.type
_entity.pdbx_description
1 polymer ?
#
loop_
_entity_poly.entity_id
_entity_poly.type
_entity_poly.pdbx_seq_one_letter_code
_entity_poly.pdbx_strand_id
1 'polypeptide(L)'
;GNFGYLDELTGASWIENRLKMAKEIPLRHWHEHDPGVIPALWKIGEGAPKGITVYEGTLLPSQFQNQIIYCDSQEQAVHGLLTEKIGDAEKTVIQNILSSKHPWFRPCDVGTAPDGSLMIADWNDATSAENLMTDQQLDSMSGRIYRIAPLEKTNYTILQASLDSGKRAVQALKSPNASTRYSAWRRLKEMGNKAIPELLALWRSTTPHFRARALHLLGRLKYESNPYLIEAMSDENASVRATAIRIAREQKMRVIDLIKRAVRDSSPAVRRECAIALNHSKSTLAPELWATIAMQYDGKDRFYLEALGIGAQGNEDVFFEAWMNLVNDDWDTPAGRDIIWRSRSKFTPAKLVLFIKDPSIDASEKTRYRRALDFLEGPEKDAALLQLLGE
;
A
#
# COMPACT_ATOMS: atom_id res chain seq x y z
N GLY A 1 -5.47 -7.35 6.03
CA GLY A 1 -5.88 -7.52 4.63
C GLY A 1 -5.17 -8.74 4.08
N ASN A 2 -5.85 -9.53 3.26
CA ASN A 2 -5.25 -10.69 2.59
C ASN A 2 -4.55 -10.22 1.31
N PHE A 3 -3.31 -10.65 1.06
CA PHE A 3 -2.61 -10.37 -0.20
C PHE A 3 -2.88 -11.43 -1.29
N GLY A 4 -3.76 -12.39 -0.99
CA GLY A 4 -4.34 -13.29 -1.98
C GLY A 4 -3.46 -14.47 -2.39
N TYR A 5 -2.36 -14.71 -1.68
CA TYR A 5 -1.48 -15.85 -1.96
C TYR A 5 -2.18 -17.21 -1.74
N LEU A 6 -3.01 -17.28 -0.69
CA LEU A 6 -3.88 -18.41 -0.39
C LEU A 6 -5.31 -17.90 -0.18
N ASP A 7 -6.29 -18.77 -0.42
CA ASP A 7 -7.68 -18.54 -0.06
C ASP A 7 -7.80 -18.29 1.46
N GLU A 8 -8.58 -17.27 1.84
CA GLU A 8 -8.68 -16.78 3.21
C GLU A 8 -9.22 -17.84 4.18
N LEU A 9 -10.16 -18.68 3.73
CA LEU A 9 -10.87 -19.60 4.60
C LEU A 9 -10.28 -21.01 4.58
N THR A 10 -9.92 -21.48 3.39
CA THR A 10 -9.51 -22.87 3.18
C THR A 10 -7.99 -23.04 3.20
N GLY A 11 -7.22 -21.96 3.04
CA GLY A 11 -5.78 -22.02 2.80
C GLY A 11 -5.41 -22.65 1.47
N ALA A 12 -6.38 -22.84 0.56
CA ALA A 12 -6.18 -23.42 -0.75
C ALA A 12 -5.24 -22.58 -1.62
N SER A 13 -4.48 -23.26 -2.48
CA SER A 13 -3.66 -22.61 -3.50
C SER A 13 -4.52 -22.08 -4.66
N TRP A 14 -3.94 -21.20 -5.47
CA TRP A 14 -4.62 -20.59 -6.61
C TRP A 14 -5.11 -21.57 -7.69
N ILE A 15 -4.60 -22.81 -7.70
CA ILE A 15 -4.95 -23.87 -8.65
C ILE A 15 -6.34 -24.44 -8.35
N GLU A 16 -6.77 -24.40 -7.07
CA GLU A 16 -8.04 -24.97 -6.65
C GLU A 16 -9.23 -24.27 -7.32
N ASN A 17 -10.16 -25.11 -7.81
CA ASN A 17 -11.34 -24.64 -8.52
C ASN A 17 -12.27 -23.87 -7.59
N ARG A 18 -12.74 -22.70 -8.06
CA ARG A 18 -13.63 -21.82 -7.30
C ARG A 18 -14.50 -20.96 -8.22
N LEU A 19 -15.60 -20.44 -7.68
CA LEU A 19 -16.44 -19.48 -8.40
C LEU A 19 -15.65 -18.21 -8.73
N LYS A 20 -15.98 -17.61 -9.88
CA LYS A 20 -15.36 -16.36 -10.37
C LYS A 20 -13.83 -16.44 -10.55
N MET A 21 -13.27 -17.64 -10.70
CA MET A 21 -11.86 -17.83 -11.04
C MET A 21 -11.52 -17.10 -12.35
N ALA A 22 -10.45 -16.30 -12.36
CA ALA A 22 -10.04 -15.59 -13.55
C ALA A 22 -9.55 -16.54 -14.64
N LYS A 23 -9.81 -16.19 -15.91
CA LYS A 23 -9.34 -16.93 -17.07
C LYS A 23 -7.81 -16.87 -17.17
N GLU A 24 -7.24 -15.69 -16.97
CA GLU A 24 -5.81 -15.44 -17.04
C GLU A 24 -5.11 -15.82 -15.74
N ILE A 25 -3.98 -16.52 -15.87
CA ILE A 25 -3.17 -17.02 -14.75
C ILE A 25 -2.71 -15.88 -13.80
N PRO A 26 -2.20 -14.73 -14.27
CA PRO A 26 -1.78 -13.64 -13.39
C PRO A 26 -2.92 -13.04 -12.53
N LEU A 27 -4.16 -13.11 -13.02
CA LEU A 27 -5.36 -12.65 -12.30
C LEU A 27 -5.89 -13.71 -11.32
N ARG A 28 -5.56 -14.98 -11.57
CA ARG A 28 -5.99 -16.14 -10.78
C ARG A 28 -5.08 -16.39 -9.57
N HIS A 29 -3.77 -16.17 -9.73
CA HIS A 29 -2.76 -16.45 -8.71
C HIS A 29 -3.03 -15.79 -7.35
N TRP A 30 -3.64 -14.60 -7.39
CA TRP A 30 -3.75 -13.73 -6.22
C TRP A 30 -5.17 -13.60 -5.67
N HIS A 31 -6.11 -14.45 -6.08
CA HIS A 31 -7.50 -14.41 -5.55
C HIS A 31 -8.17 -13.02 -5.57
N GLU A 32 -7.79 -12.10 -6.47
CA GLU A 32 -8.21 -10.68 -6.39
C GLU A 32 -9.71 -10.43 -6.59
N HIS A 33 -10.43 -11.43 -7.10
CA HIS A 33 -11.88 -11.39 -7.22
C HIS A 33 -12.62 -11.72 -5.92
N ASP A 34 -11.88 -12.12 -4.87
CA ASP A 34 -12.44 -12.46 -3.58
C ASP A 34 -12.54 -11.21 -2.67
N PRO A 35 -13.61 -11.09 -1.87
CA PRO A 35 -13.73 -10.01 -0.90
C PRO A 35 -12.66 -10.16 0.19
N GLY A 36 -12.00 -9.06 0.57
CA GLY A 36 -10.94 -9.07 1.58
C GLY A 36 -9.52 -9.14 1.01
N VAL A 37 -9.39 -9.42 -0.28
CA VAL A 37 -8.11 -9.45 -0.98
C VAL A 37 -7.75 -8.06 -1.48
N ILE A 38 -6.55 -7.60 -1.12
CA ILE A 38 -5.99 -6.34 -1.59
C ILE A 38 -5.56 -6.52 -3.05
N PRO A 39 -6.04 -5.69 -3.99
CA PRO A 39 -5.64 -5.81 -5.40
C PRO A 39 -4.15 -5.48 -5.56
N ALA A 40 -3.49 -6.13 -6.52
CA ALA A 40 -2.13 -5.74 -6.89
C ALA A 40 -2.14 -4.31 -7.46
N LEU A 41 -1.13 -3.51 -7.07
CA LEU A 41 -0.91 -2.18 -7.67
C LEU A 41 -0.64 -2.30 -9.17
N TRP A 42 0.14 -3.31 -9.56
CA TRP A 42 0.48 -3.60 -10.94
C TRP A 42 0.80 -5.08 -11.09
N LYS A 43 0.49 -5.64 -12.26
CA LYS A 43 0.81 -7.03 -12.63
C LYS A 43 1.84 -6.99 -13.74
N ILE A 44 3.09 -7.31 -13.42
CA ILE A 44 4.21 -7.28 -14.37
C ILE A 44 4.24 -8.49 -15.31
N GLY A 45 3.44 -9.52 -15.05
CA GLY A 45 3.39 -10.74 -15.87
C GLY A 45 4.47 -11.75 -15.47
N GLU A 46 5.00 -12.46 -16.45
CA GLU A 46 6.15 -13.35 -16.27
C GLU A 46 7.42 -12.53 -15.98
N GLY A 47 8.32 -13.12 -15.20
CA GLY A 47 9.51 -12.44 -14.71
C GLY A 47 9.97 -13.01 -13.38
N ALA A 48 11.15 -12.57 -12.94
CA ALA A 48 11.67 -12.85 -11.62
C ALA A 48 12.07 -11.54 -10.96
N PRO A 49 11.08 -10.70 -10.54
CA PRO A 49 11.33 -9.42 -9.91
C PRO A 49 12.06 -9.62 -8.58
N LYS A 50 13.14 -8.89 -8.38
CA LYS A 50 14.00 -8.95 -7.20
C LYS A 50 14.51 -7.56 -6.86
N GLY A 51 14.50 -7.22 -5.58
CA GLY A 51 14.92 -5.88 -5.11
C GLY A 51 14.03 -4.76 -5.61
N ILE A 52 13.75 -3.79 -4.74
CA ILE A 52 12.88 -2.67 -5.08
C ILE A 52 13.27 -1.45 -4.27
N THR A 53 13.25 -0.28 -4.89
CA THR A 53 13.49 0.99 -4.22
C THR A 53 12.62 2.09 -4.80
N VAL A 54 12.28 3.09 -4.00
CA VAL A 54 11.76 4.36 -4.50
C VAL A 54 12.94 5.29 -4.69
N TYR A 55 13.19 5.71 -5.93
CA TYR A 55 14.37 6.50 -6.25
C TYR A 55 14.14 7.98 -5.96
N GLU A 56 14.62 8.43 -4.81
CA GLU A 56 14.54 9.84 -4.39
C GLU A 56 15.80 10.64 -4.77
N GLY A 57 16.75 10.01 -5.47
CA GLY A 57 17.95 10.68 -5.97
C GLY A 57 17.62 11.65 -7.11
N THR A 58 18.53 12.58 -7.39
CA THR A 58 18.36 13.59 -8.43
C THR A 58 19.37 13.44 -9.59
N LEU A 59 20.15 12.35 -9.60
CA LEU A 59 21.16 12.11 -10.62
C LEU A 59 20.59 11.45 -11.87
N LEU A 60 19.59 10.59 -11.76
CA LEU A 60 18.89 10.06 -12.92
C LEU A 60 17.95 11.11 -13.53
N PRO A 61 17.59 10.93 -14.82
CA PRO A 61 16.58 11.78 -15.48
C PRO A 61 15.32 11.95 -14.64
N SER A 62 14.70 13.12 -14.73
CA SER A 62 13.55 13.52 -13.90
C SER A 62 12.38 12.54 -13.94
N GLN A 63 12.18 11.84 -15.05
CA GLN A 63 11.15 10.81 -15.20
C GLN A 63 11.31 9.63 -14.21
N PHE A 64 12.52 9.31 -13.74
CA PHE A 64 12.76 8.24 -12.77
C PHE A 64 12.71 8.72 -11.32
N GLN A 65 12.68 10.04 -11.09
CA GLN A 65 12.69 10.61 -9.75
C GLN A 65 11.33 10.42 -9.07
N ASN A 66 11.37 9.96 -7.82
CA ASN A 66 10.24 9.53 -7.01
C ASN A 66 9.43 8.37 -7.64
N GLN A 67 10.03 7.60 -8.55
CA GLN A 67 9.43 6.40 -9.12
C GLN A 67 9.93 5.13 -8.44
N ILE A 68 9.19 4.05 -8.60
CA ILE A 68 9.62 2.72 -8.19
C ILE A 68 10.63 2.20 -9.21
N ILE A 69 11.73 1.65 -8.71
CA ILE A 69 12.75 0.97 -9.49
C ILE A 69 12.91 -0.44 -8.92
N TYR A 70 12.93 -1.45 -9.78
CA TYR A 70 13.10 -2.84 -9.38
C TYR A 70 14.00 -3.59 -10.37
N CYS A 71 14.66 -4.65 -9.93
CA CYS A 71 15.38 -5.54 -10.83
C CYS A 71 14.49 -6.70 -11.25
N ASP A 72 14.73 -7.23 -12.45
CA ASP A 72 14.17 -8.50 -12.88
C ASP A 72 15.30 -9.39 -13.40
N SER A 73 15.53 -10.48 -12.69
CA SER A 73 16.64 -11.39 -12.99
C SER A 73 16.34 -12.29 -14.19
N GLN A 74 15.06 -12.56 -14.50
CA GLN A 74 14.67 -13.37 -15.65
C GLN A 74 14.75 -12.52 -16.92
N GLU A 75 14.22 -11.30 -16.88
CA GLU A 75 14.25 -10.33 -17.98
C GLU A 75 15.62 -9.65 -18.15
N GLN A 76 16.56 -9.89 -17.24
CA GLN A 76 17.93 -9.36 -17.29
C GLN A 76 17.96 -7.83 -17.38
N ALA A 77 17.13 -7.19 -16.57
CA ALA A 77 16.88 -5.78 -16.64
C ALA A 77 16.64 -5.15 -15.27
N VAL A 78 16.88 -3.85 -15.20
CA VAL A 78 16.48 -2.97 -14.11
C VAL A 78 15.47 -1.99 -14.68
N HIS A 79 14.29 -1.99 -14.10
CA HIS A 79 13.11 -1.32 -14.61
C HIS A 79 12.75 -0.13 -13.72
N GLY A 80 12.35 0.97 -14.34
CA GLY A 80 11.55 2.02 -13.71
C GLY A 80 10.07 1.78 -14.01
N LEU A 81 9.26 1.75 -12.96
CA LEU A 81 7.80 1.72 -13.05
C LEU A 81 7.30 3.17 -12.99
N LEU A 82 6.98 3.74 -14.14
CA LEU A 82 6.66 5.15 -14.30
C LEU A 82 5.15 5.34 -14.43
N THR A 83 4.65 6.48 -13.97
CA THR A 83 3.27 6.90 -14.22
C THR A 83 3.25 7.96 -15.30
N GLU A 84 2.65 7.65 -16.45
CA GLU A 84 2.40 8.61 -17.53
C GLU A 84 0.97 9.14 -17.47
N LYS A 85 0.78 10.43 -17.72
CA LYS A 85 -0.55 11.01 -17.93
C LYS A 85 -0.92 10.92 -19.40
N ILE A 86 -2.06 10.28 -19.69
CA ILE A 86 -2.67 10.19 -21.01
C ILE A 86 -4.05 10.84 -20.92
N GLY A 87 -4.15 12.13 -21.28
CA GLY A 87 -5.34 12.94 -21.00
C GLY A 87 -5.60 13.04 -19.49
N ASP A 88 -6.82 12.71 -19.06
CA ASP A 88 -7.20 12.65 -17.65
C ASP A 88 -6.88 11.30 -16.98
N ALA A 89 -6.41 10.30 -17.74
CA ALA A 89 -6.06 8.98 -17.24
C ALA A 89 -4.57 8.88 -16.91
N GLU A 90 -4.23 8.15 -15.86
CA GLU A 90 -2.86 7.77 -15.54
C GLU A 90 -2.63 6.32 -16.00
N LYS A 91 -1.54 6.09 -16.74
CA LYS A 91 -1.11 4.77 -17.18
C LYS A 91 0.28 4.48 -16.64
N THR A 92 0.42 3.31 -16.03
CA THR A 92 1.73 2.81 -15.64
C THR A 92 2.48 2.25 -16.85
N VAL A 93 3.74 2.64 -17.02
CA VAL A 93 4.63 2.11 -18.06
C VAL A 93 5.93 1.62 -17.44
N ILE A 94 6.51 0.59 -18.04
CA ILE A 94 7.81 0.04 -17.63
C ILE A 94 8.86 0.56 -18.60
N GLN A 95 9.91 1.19 -18.07
CA GLN A 95 11.06 1.64 -18.86
C GLN A 95 12.35 1.06 -18.30
N ASN A 96 13.17 0.48 -19.16
CA ASN A 96 14.46 -0.07 -18.75
C ASN A 96 15.46 1.06 -18.46
N ILE A 97 16.11 0.95 -17.30
CA ILE A 97 17.23 1.80 -16.88
C ILE A 97 18.56 1.15 -17.29
N LEU A 98 18.63 -0.17 -17.11
CA LEU A 98 19.76 -1.01 -17.51
C LEU A 98 19.20 -2.34 -18.00
N SER A 99 19.73 -2.88 -19.09
CA SER A 99 19.38 -4.22 -19.55
C SER A 99 20.55 -4.84 -20.31
N SER A 100 20.67 -6.16 -20.29
CA SER A 100 21.66 -6.89 -21.06
C SER A 100 21.08 -8.19 -21.57
N LYS A 101 21.49 -8.60 -22.79
CA LYS A 101 21.18 -9.94 -23.32
C LYS A 101 22.21 -10.99 -22.88
N HIS A 102 23.22 -10.59 -22.11
CA HIS A 102 24.26 -11.51 -21.67
C HIS A 102 23.68 -12.46 -20.60
N PRO A 103 23.76 -13.79 -20.75
CA PRO A 103 23.05 -14.74 -19.89
C PRO A 103 23.44 -14.67 -18.41
N TRP A 104 24.64 -14.14 -18.13
CA TRP A 104 25.13 -13.95 -16.77
C TRP A 104 24.68 -12.63 -16.13
N PHE A 105 23.95 -11.74 -16.80
CA PHE A 105 23.40 -10.54 -16.15
C PHE A 105 22.07 -10.87 -15.47
N ARG A 106 22.07 -10.88 -14.13
CA ARG A 106 20.98 -11.27 -13.24
C ARG A 106 20.87 -10.25 -12.09
N PRO A 107 20.41 -9.03 -12.38
CA PRO A 107 20.26 -8.01 -11.36
C PRO A 107 19.27 -8.51 -10.29
N CYS A 108 19.65 -8.42 -9.03
CA CYS A 108 18.91 -9.03 -7.92
C CYS A 108 18.58 -8.04 -6.78
N ASP A 109 19.28 -6.91 -6.69
CA ASP A 109 18.90 -5.83 -5.79
C ASP A 109 19.24 -4.45 -6.36
N VAL A 110 18.52 -3.43 -5.92
CA VAL A 110 18.72 -2.04 -6.34
C VAL A 110 18.55 -1.09 -5.15
N GLY A 111 19.48 -0.15 -5.02
CA GLY A 111 19.46 0.86 -3.97
C GLY A 111 19.96 2.22 -4.44
N THR A 112 19.53 3.28 -3.76
CA THR A 112 20.03 4.63 -4.00
C THR A 112 21.30 4.87 -3.17
N ALA A 113 22.39 5.25 -3.82
CA ALA A 113 23.65 5.60 -3.17
C ALA A 113 23.59 6.96 -2.45
N PRO A 114 24.53 7.26 -1.53
CA PRO A 114 24.57 8.53 -0.80
C PRO A 114 24.70 9.79 -1.69
N ASP A 115 25.38 9.69 -2.83
CA ASP A 115 25.50 10.77 -3.83
C ASP A 115 24.26 10.90 -4.72
N GLY A 116 23.29 10.00 -4.56
CA GLY A 116 22.08 9.93 -5.37
C GLY A 116 22.21 9.09 -6.63
N SER A 117 23.33 8.40 -6.89
CA SER A 117 23.41 7.42 -7.99
C SER A 117 22.60 6.16 -7.65
N LEU A 118 22.35 5.29 -8.62
CA LEU A 118 21.86 3.93 -8.33
C LEU A 118 23.01 2.96 -8.15
N MET A 119 22.83 2.01 -7.25
CA MET A 119 23.66 0.82 -7.08
C MET A 119 22.81 -0.40 -7.36
N ILE A 120 23.32 -1.32 -8.16
CA ILE A 120 22.64 -2.56 -8.53
C ILE A 120 23.55 -3.71 -8.14
N ALA A 121 23.02 -4.62 -7.32
CA ALA A 121 23.64 -5.91 -7.10
C ALA A 121 23.21 -6.85 -8.22
N ASP A 122 24.18 -7.54 -8.80
CA ASP A 122 23.97 -8.54 -9.81
C ASP A 122 24.61 -9.84 -9.36
N TRP A 123 23.75 -10.87 -9.27
CA TRP A 123 24.13 -12.20 -8.84
C TRP A 123 25.18 -12.83 -9.78
N ASN A 124 25.21 -12.38 -11.05
CA ASN A 124 26.17 -12.85 -12.04
C ASN A 124 26.17 -14.38 -12.26
N ASP A 125 25.02 -14.96 -12.61
CA ASP A 125 24.85 -16.40 -12.84
C ASP A 125 24.18 -16.69 -14.19
N ALA A 126 24.57 -17.77 -14.87
CA ALA A 126 23.99 -18.16 -16.16
C ALA A 126 22.52 -18.59 -16.05
N THR A 127 22.11 -19.12 -14.89
CA THR A 127 20.81 -19.76 -14.68
C THR A 127 19.90 -18.91 -13.80
N SER A 128 18.58 -19.08 -13.96
CA SER A 128 17.55 -18.40 -13.15
C SER A 128 16.79 -19.35 -12.23
N ALA A 129 17.18 -20.63 -12.20
CA ALA A 129 16.47 -21.70 -11.51
C ALA A 129 17.28 -22.19 -10.31
N GLU A 130 16.66 -22.19 -9.13
CA GLU A 130 17.27 -22.46 -7.82
C GLU A 130 18.13 -23.74 -7.75
N ASN A 131 17.90 -24.72 -8.64
CA ASN A 131 18.57 -26.02 -8.62
C ASN A 131 19.77 -26.15 -9.59
N LEU A 132 20.08 -25.14 -10.41
CA LEU A 132 21.18 -25.18 -11.38
C LEU A 132 22.16 -24.01 -11.23
N MET A 133 22.09 -23.32 -10.10
CA MET A 133 22.94 -22.17 -9.80
C MET A 133 24.42 -22.60 -9.75
N THR A 134 25.29 -21.76 -10.29
CA THR A 134 26.75 -21.98 -10.31
C THR A 134 27.41 -21.69 -8.95
N ASP A 135 26.65 -21.12 -8.00
CA ASP A 135 27.05 -20.86 -6.61
C ASP A 135 27.42 -22.12 -5.81
N GLN A 136 27.11 -23.31 -6.33
CA GLN A 136 27.59 -24.59 -5.79
C GLN A 136 29.10 -24.80 -5.98
N GLN A 137 29.76 -24.02 -6.85
CA GLN A 137 31.20 -24.04 -7.07
C GLN A 137 31.82 -22.72 -6.58
N LEU A 138 32.17 -22.67 -5.29
CA LEU A 138 32.70 -21.46 -4.63
C LEU A 138 33.82 -20.76 -5.40
N ASP A 139 34.73 -21.52 -6.01
CA ASP A 139 35.87 -20.97 -6.78
C ASP A 139 35.45 -20.29 -8.10
N SER A 140 34.25 -20.58 -8.59
CA SER A 140 33.65 -19.96 -9.78
C SER A 140 32.61 -18.89 -9.44
N MET A 141 32.27 -18.76 -8.15
CA MET A 141 31.27 -17.80 -7.70
C MET A 141 31.77 -16.38 -7.96
N SER A 142 30.93 -15.60 -8.61
CA SER A 142 31.21 -14.20 -8.91
C SER A 142 29.98 -13.36 -8.62
N GLY A 143 30.18 -12.06 -8.47
CA GLY A 143 29.11 -11.10 -8.26
C GLY A 143 29.56 -9.75 -8.78
N ARG A 144 28.60 -8.93 -9.22
CA ARG A 144 28.91 -7.60 -9.76
C ARG A 144 28.09 -6.55 -9.04
N ILE A 145 28.70 -5.41 -8.79
CA ILE A 145 28.01 -4.21 -8.35
C ILE A 145 28.12 -3.19 -9.48
N TYR A 146 26.99 -2.79 -10.03
CA TYR A 146 26.93 -1.70 -11.00
C TYR A 146 26.56 -0.39 -10.29
N ARG A 147 27.26 0.68 -10.64
CA ARG A 147 26.84 2.05 -10.31
C ARG A 147 26.28 2.72 -11.55
N ILE A 148 25.06 3.22 -11.49
CA ILE A 148 24.44 3.99 -12.58
C ILE A 148 24.40 5.46 -12.18
N ALA A 149 25.16 6.27 -12.93
CA ALA A 149 25.24 7.70 -12.80
C ALA A 149 25.41 8.34 -14.20
N PRO A 150 25.07 9.62 -14.39
CA PRO A 150 25.40 10.33 -15.62
C PRO A 150 26.91 10.29 -15.92
N LEU A 151 27.27 10.22 -17.20
CA LEU A 151 28.67 10.17 -17.65
C LEU A 151 29.50 11.35 -17.11
N GLU A 152 28.91 12.54 -17.04
CA GLU A 152 29.57 13.75 -16.50
C GLU A 152 29.80 13.71 -14.98
N LYS A 153 29.25 12.71 -14.27
CA LYS A 153 29.34 12.55 -12.81
C LYS A 153 29.95 11.20 -12.43
N THR A 154 31.13 10.91 -12.97
CA THR A 154 31.88 9.66 -12.71
C THR A 154 32.46 9.56 -11.31
N ASN A 155 32.73 10.68 -10.64
CA ASN A 155 33.30 10.68 -9.29
C ASN A 155 32.25 10.29 -8.24
N TYR A 156 32.41 9.10 -7.66
CA TYR A 156 31.60 8.66 -6.53
C TYR A 156 32.05 9.38 -5.25
N THR A 157 31.17 10.19 -4.67
CA THR A 157 31.49 10.95 -3.45
C THR A 157 30.59 10.52 -2.31
N ILE A 158 31.18 9.91 -1.28
CA ILE A 158 30.47 9.64 -0.03
C ILE A 158 30.70 10.83 0.89
N LEU A 159 29.69 11.71 1.00
CA LEU A 159 29.64 12.67 2.09
C LEU A 159 29.25 11.89 3.36
N GLN A 160 30.24 11.43 4.12
CA GLN A 160 29.99 10.83 5.43
C GLN A 160 29.37 11.91 6.32
N ALA A 161 28.05 11.82 6.53
CA ALA A 161 27.34 12.80 7.33
C ALA A 161 27.78 12.66 8.79
N SER A 162 28.45 13.67 9.35
CA SER A 162 28.60 13.77 10.81
C SER A 162 27.21 13.93 11.43
N LEU A 163 26.89 13.14 12.44
CA LEU A 163 25.61 13.15 13.15
C LEU A 163 25.75 13.74 14.58
N ASP A 164 26.79 14.53 14.81
CA ASP A 164 27.12 15.08 16.12
C ASP A 164 26.11 16.13 16.64
N SER A 165 25.36 16.76 15.74
CA SER A 165 24.41 17.83 16.04
C SER A 165 23.06 17.62 15.34
N GLY A 166 22.00 18.21 15.92
CA GLY A 166 20.63 18.13 15.37
C GLY A 166 20.54 18.67 13.94
N LYS A 167 21.20 19.80 13.66
CA LYS A 167 21.25 20.41 12.33
C LYS A 167 21.83 19.46 11.28
N ARG A 168 22.96 18.81 11.59
CA ARG A 168 23.59 17.87 10.65
C ARG A 168 22.79 16.59 10.50
N ALA A 169 22.20 16.09 11.59
CA ALA A 169 21.32 14.94 11.52
C ALA A 169 20.06 15.23 10.68
N VAL A 170 19.44 16.41 10.81
CA VAL A 170 18.32 16.83 9.94
C VAL A 170 18.76 16.93 8.47
N GLN A 171 19.96 17.43 8.19
CA GLN A 171 20.48 17.45 6.83
C GLN A 171 20.66 16.03 6.26
N ALA A 172 21.18 15.10 7.06
CA ALA A 172 21.30 13.69 6.68
C ALA A 172 19.93 13.00 6.49
N LEU A 173 18.90 13.43 7.23
CA LEU A 173 17.53 12.93 7.08
C LEU A 173 16.91 13.29 5.71
N LYS A 174 17.45 14.30 5.01
CA LYS A 174 17.06 14.66 3.64
C LYS A 174 17.69 13.75 2.58
N SER A 175 18.68 12.92 2.93
CA SER A 175 19.41 12.08 1.98
C SER A 175 18.48 11.15 1.18
N PRO A 176 18.75 10.92 -0.12
CA PRO A 176 18.01 9.93 -0.93
C PRO A 176 18.41 8.49 -0.59
N ASN A 177 19.50 8.27 0.14
CA ASN A 177 19.93 6.96 0.60
C ASN A 177 19.24 6.55 1.92
N ALA A 178 18.56 5.40 1.92
CA ALA A 178 17.80 4.91 3.07
C ALA A 178 18.64 4.69 4.34
N SER A 179 19.86 4.15 4.20
CA SER A 179 20.75 3.88 5.34
C SER A 179 21.22 5.18 6.03
N THR A 180 21.51 6.22 5.26
CA THR A 180 21.85 7.56 5.75
C THR A 180 20.66 8.16 6.49
N ARG A 181 19.46 8.10 5.89
CA ARG A 181 18.22 8.56 6.54
C ARG A 181 17.94 7.84 7.84
N TYR A 182 18.09 6.52 7.87
CA TYR A 182 17.83 5.72 9.07
C TYR A 182 18.81 6.07 10.20
N SER A 183 20.10 6.25 9.87
CA SER A 183 21.11 6.66 10.85
C SER A 183 20.82 8.05 11.41
N ALA A 184 20.44 9.00 10.56
CA ALA A 184 19.98 10.32 10.96
C ALA A 184 18.73 10.27 11.84
N TRP A 185 17.75 9.45 11.46
CA TRP A 185 16.51 9.27 12.20
C TRP A 185 16.75 8.72 13.60
N ARG A 186 17.59 7.67 13.74
CA ARG A 186 17.98 7.12 15.03
C ARG A 186 18.63 8.18 15.93
N ARG A 187 19.58 8.95 15.37
CA ARG A 187 20.24 10.02 16.11
C ARG A 187 19.24 11.08 16.61
N LEU A 188 18.36 11.56 15.74
CA LEU A 188 17.36 12.58 16.12
C LEU A 188 16.38 12.05 17.17
N LYS A 189 16.03 10.76 17.09
CA LYS A 189 15.21 10.10 18.11
C LYS A 189 15.92 10.05 19.47
N GLU A 190 17.21 9.67 19.50
CA GLU A 190 18.02 9.66 20.73
C GLU A 190 18.16 11.06 21.36
N MET A 191 18.23 12.11 20.55
CA MET A 191 18.27 13.49 21.04
C MET A 191 16.96 13.93 21.72
N GLY A 192 15.84 13.28 21.40
CA GLY A 192 14.53 13.59 21.95
C GLY A 192 14.15 15.07 21.76
N ASN A 193 13.73 15.72 22.84
CA ASN A 193 13.26 17.11 22.80
C ASN A 193 14.32 18.10 22.28
N LYS A 194 15.62 17.78 22.40
CA LYS A 194 16.71 18.64 21.88
C LYS A 194 16.70 18.74 20.35
N ALA A 195 16.07 17.80 19.65
CA ALA A 195 15.94 17.84 18.19
C ALA A 195 14.77 18.71 17.70
N ILE A 196 13.85 19.13 18.58
CA ILE A 196 12.61 19.84 18.20
C ILE A 196 12.89 21.09 17.34
N PRO A 197 13.82 22.00 17.68
CA PRO A 197 14.06 23.20 16.86
C PRO A 197 14.41 22.87 15.41
N GLU A 198 15.29 21.88 15.20
CA GLU A 198 15.75 21.47 13.88
C GLU A 198 14.67 20.68 13.12
N LEU A 199 13.88 19.87 13.82
CA LEU A 199 12.74 19.17 13.24
C LEU A 199 11.62 20.12 12.83
N LEU A 200 11.38 21.19 13.58
CA LEU A 200 10.43 22.23 13.20
C LEU A 200 10.89 23.01 11.98
N ALA A 201 12.20 23.28 11.85
CA ALA A 201 12.75 23.85 10.63
C ALA A 201 12.53 22.93 9.42
N LEU A 202 12.71 21.61 9.58
CA LEU A 202 12.41 20.63 8.53
C LEU A 202 10.91 20.54 8.22
N TRP A 203 10.04 20.66 9.23
CA TRP A 203 8.58 20.66 9.08
C TRP A 203 8.07 21.83 8.23
N ARG A 204 8.77 22.97 8.22
CA ARG A 204 8.45 24.13 7.37
C ARG A 204 8.98 24.02 5.93
N SER A 205 9.52 22.86 5.54
CA SER A 205 10.00 22.61 4.17
C SER A 205 8.87 22.64 3.14
N THR A 206 9.14 23.19 1.96
CA THR A 206 8.23 23.13 0.81
C THR A 206 8.09 21.71 0.25
N THR A 207 9.09 20.85 0.45
CA THR A 207 9.08 19.44 0.02
C THR A 207 8.25 18.55 0.96
N PRO A 208 7.14 17.92 0.50
CA PRO A 208 6.22 17.16 1.35
C PRO A 208 6.86 15.96 2.06
N HIS A 209 7.73 15.20 1.39
CA HIS A 209 8.36 14.04 2.02
C HIS A 209 9.38 14.44 3.11
N PHE A 210 9.94 15.65 3.07
CA PHE A 210 10.74 16.18 4.18
C PHE A 210 9.85 16.53 5.39
N ARG A 211 8.68 17.13 5.16
CA ARG A 211 7.68 17.37 6.21
C ARG A 211 7.25 16.05 6.86
N ALA A 212 6.93 15.02 6.07
CA ALA A 212 6.57 13.70 6.57
C ALA A 212 7.68 13.06 7.43
N ARG A 213 8.97 13.22 7.05
CA ARG A 213 10.11 12.74 7.86
C ARG A 213 10.25 13.48 9.19
N ALA A 214 10.05 14.80 9.19
CA ALA A 214 10.02 15.58 10.43
C ALA A 214 8.87 15.12 11.34
N LEU A 215 7.68 14.99 10.78
CA LEU A 215 6.48 14.53 11.47
C LEU A 215 6.66 13.14 12.07
N HIS A 216 7.39 12.25 11.40
CA HIS A 216 7.70 10.91 11.92
C HIS A 216 8.48 10.94 13.24
N LEU A 217 9.27 11.99 13.51
CA LEU A 217 9.96 12.16 14.78
C LEU A 217 9.11 12.96 15.78
N LEU A 218 8.55 14.09 15.34
CA LEU A 218 7.71 14.97 16.18
C LEU A 218 6.46 14.25 16.70
N GLY A 219 5.80 13.47 15.85
CA GLY A 219 4.58 12.71 16.17
C GLY A 219 4.78 11.57 17.15
N ARG A 220 6.04 11.18 17.42
CA ARG A 220 6.40 10.11 18.40
C ARG A 220 6.87 10.66 19.74
N LEU A 221 6.94 11.98 19.88
CA LEU A 221 7.13 12.61 21.18
C LEU A 221 5.91 12.34 22.05
N LYS A 222 6.14 12.04 23.33
CA LYS A 222 5.10 11.65 24.27
C LYS A 222 4.29 12.87 24.70
N TYR A 223 3.13 13.03 24.07
CA TYR A 223 2.08 13.97 24.45
C TYR A 223 0.76 13.22 24.50
N GLU A 224 -0.12 13.56 25.43
CA GLU A 224 -1.48 13.00 25.47
C GLU A 224 -2.24 13.34 24.19
N SER A 225 -2.11 14.59 23.75
CA SER A 225 -2.56 15.07 22.45
C SER A 225 -1.37 15.69 21.73
N ASN A 226 -0.81 14.99 20.74
CA ASN A 226 0.40 15.45 20.05
C ASN A 226 0.05 16.63 19.12
N PRO A 227 0.52 17.85 19.43
CA PRO A 227 0.12 19.05 18.69
C PRO A 227 0.61 19.01 17.24
N TYR A 228 1.72 18.33 16.97
CA TYR A 228 2.28 18.20 15.62
C TYR A 228 1.42 17.29 14.73
N LEU A 229 0.83 16.22 15.31
CA LEU A 229 -0.11 15.38 14.58
C LEU A 229 -1.40 16.15 14.26
N ILE A 230 -1.87 16.99 15.19
CA ILE A 230 -3.05 17.85 14.97
C ILE A 230 -2.78 18.89 13.89
N GLU A 231 -1.64 19.58 13.96
CA GLU A 231 -1.23 20.55 12.94
C GLU A 231 -1.12 19.89 11.55
N ALA A 232 -0.52 18.70 11.48
CA ALA A 232 -0.39 17.95 10.24
C ALA A 232 -1.72 17.59 9.57
N MET A 233 -2.83 17.51 10.32
CA MET A 233 -4.16 17.31 9.72
C MET A 233 -4.63 18.49 8.86
N SER A 234 -3.97 19.65 8.96
CA SER A 234 -4.27 20.85 8.15
C SER A 234 -3.26 21.06 7.02
N ASP A 235 -2.33 20.13 6.78
CA ASP A 235 -1.35 20.24 5.70
C ASP A 235 -2.06 20.16 4.33
N GLU A 236 -1.61 20.98 3.37
CA GLU A 236 -2.12 20.97 2.00
C GLU A 236 -1.96 19.59 1.32
N ASN A 237 -0.90 18.85 1.68
CA ASN A 237 -0.55 17.59 1.07
C ASN A 237 -1.24 16.42 1.78
N ALA A 238 -2.08 15.70 1.03
CA ALA A 238 -2.83 14.56 1.55
C ALA A 238 -1.95 13.45 2.15
N SER A 239 -0.75 13.21 1.61
CA SER A 239 0.17 12.20 2.15
C SER A 239 0.70 12.58 3.54
N VAL A 240 0.87 13.88 3.82
CA VAL A 240 1.25 14.36 5.15
C VAL A 240 0.10 14.17 6.14
N ARG A 241 -1.14 14.53 5.76
CA ARG A 241 -2.34 14.29 6.59
C ARG A 241 -2.54 12.80 6.89
N ALA A 242 -2.41 11.94 5.88
CA ALA A 242 -2.46 10.49 6.02
C ALA A 242 -1.36 9.94 6.95
N THR A 243 -0.14 10.49 6.85
CA THR A 243 0.99 10.13 7.71
C THR A 243 0.69 10.43 9.18
N ALA A 244 0.01 11.53 9.50
CA ALA A 244 -0.37 11.87 10.87
C ALA A 244 -1.26 10.79 11.50
N ILE A 245 -2.27 10.31 10.77
CA ILE A 245 -3.16 9.22 11.21
C ILE A 245 -2.37 7.92 11.41
N ARG A 246 -1.49 7.57 10.47
CA ARG A 246 -0.63 6.37 10.58
C ARG A 246 0.26 6.42 11.82
N ILE A 247 0.93 7.54 12.07
CA ILE A 247 1.79 7.71 13.24
C ILE A 247 0.96 7.58 14.53
N ALA A 248 -0.20 8.23 14.61
CA ALA A 248 -1.07 8.11 15.78
C ALA A 248 -1.45 6.66 16.06
N ARG A 249 -1.77 5.90 15.01
CA ARG A 249 -2.13 4.47 15.09
C ARG A 249 -0.94 3.61 15.54
N GLU A 250 0.24 3.82 14.96
CA GLU A 250 1.48 3.13 15.35
C GLU A 250 1.88 3.42 16.81
N GLN A 251 1.65 4.64 17.29
CA GLN A 251 1.89 5.04 18.67
C GLN A 251 0.76 4.64 19.62
N LYS A 252 -0.27 3.92 19.14
CA LYS A 252 -1.45 3.49 19.91
C LYS A 252 -2.16 4.65 20.61
N MET A 253 -2.15 5.83 19.98
CA MET A 253 -2.86 7.02 20.47
C MET A 253 -4.36 6.90 20.19
N ARG A 254 -5.16 7.73 20.87
CA ARG A 254 -6.60 7.84 20.57
C ARG A 254 -6.79 8.53 19.20
N VAL A 255 -7.02 7.73 18.16
CA VAL A 255 -7.15 8.22 16.77
C VAL A 255 -8.48 8.90 16.44
N ILE A 256 -9.51 8.70 17.27
CA ILE A 256 -10.88 9.19 17.01
C ILE A 256 -10.96 10.69 16.74
N ASP A 257 -10.19 11.50 17.48
CA ASP A 257 -10.21 12.97 17.29
C ASP A 257 -9.56 13.40 15.97
N LEU A 258 -8.56 12.65 15.49
CA LEU A 258 -7.97 12.88 14.16
C LEU A 258 -8.94 12.44 13.06
N ILE A 259 -9.60 11.31 13.25
CA ILE A 259 -10.59 10.80 12.29
C ILE A 259 -11.76 11.78 12.15
N LYS A 260 -12.31 12.32 13.25
CA LYS A 260 -13.36 13.35 13.19
C LYS A 260 -13.00 14.54 12.30
N ARG A 261 -11.73 14.95 12.28
CA ARG A 261 -11.24 16.06 11.46
C ARG A 261 -11.09 15.72 9.98
N ALA A 262 -10.88 14.45 9.65
CA ALA A 262 -10.54 13.99 8.30
C ALA A 262 -11.53 13.00 7.69
N VAL A 263 -12.63 12.69 8.38
CA VAL A 263 -13.66 11.76 7.92
C VAL A 263 -14.28 12.17 6.58
N ARG A 264 -14.30 13.48 6.29
CA ARG A 264 -14.74 14.10 5.02
C ARG A 264 -13.59 14.74 4.23
N ASP A 265 -12.36 14.26 4.43
CA ASP A 265 -11.19 14.78 3.72
C ASP A 265 -11.41 14.64 2.19
N SER A 266 -11.00 15.66 1.43
CA SER A 266 -11.15 15.67 -0.02
C SER A 266 -10.38 14.55 -0.70
N SER A 267 -9.28 14.08 -0.10
CA SER A 267 -8.47 12.98 -0.61
C SER A 267 -9.02 11.61 -0.18
N PRO A 268 -9.34 10.71 -1.14
CA PRO A 268 -9.67 9.32 -0.83
C PRO A 268 -8.54 8.61 -0.05
N ALA A 269 -7.27 8.97 -0.27
CA ALA A 269 -6.14 8.39 0.45
C ALA A 269 -6.19 8.67 1.96
N VAL A 270 -6.61 9.87 2.36
CA VAL A 270 -6.76 10.22 3.79
C VAL A 270 -7.97 9.49 4.38
N ARG A 271 -9.10 9.46 3.66
CA ARG A 271 -10.30 8.73 4.09
C ARG A 271 -10.04 7.22 4.27
N ARG A 272 -9.23 6.61 3.40
CA ARG A 272 -8.74 5.22 3.56
C ARG A 272 -7.95 5.04 4.85
N GLU A 273 -7.03 5.95 5.17
CA GLU A 273 -6.32 5.87 6.45
C GLU A 273 -7.24 6.04 7.65
N CYS A 274 -8.26 6.90 7.56
CA CYS A 274 -9.30 6.99 8.58
C CYS A 274 -10.04 5.66 8.75
N ALA A 275 -10.45 5.00 7.66
CA ALA A 275 -11.12 3.70 7.71
C ALA A 275 -10.23 2.65 8.39
N ILE A 276 -8.97 2.50 7.95
CA ILE A 276 -8.03 1.54 8.54
C ILE A 276 -7.78 1.86 10.02
N ALA A 277 -7.78 3.14 10.41
CA ALA A 277 -7.62 3.55 11.80
C ALA A 277 -8.79 3.19 12.71
N LEU A 278 -9.95 2.80 12.17
CA LEU A 278 -11.09 2.30 12.94
C LEU A 278 -11.03 0.79 13.23
N ASN A 279 -10.06 0.07 12.67
CA ASN A 279 -9.87 -1.37 12.90
C ASN A 279 -9.81 -1.68 14.41
N HIS A 280 -10.70 -2.58 14.87
CA HIS A 280 -10.88 -2.95 16.28
C HIS A 280 -11.09 -1.78 17.25
N SER A 281 -11.59 -0.64 16.76
CA SER A 281 -11.89 0.52 17.60
C SER A 281 -13.01 0.18 18.60
N LYS A 282 -12.83 0.59 19.85
CA LYS A 282 -13.83 0.44 20.94
C LYS A 282 -14.63 1.72 21.17
N SER A 283 -14.42 2.75 20.36
CA SER A 283 -15.14 4.01 20.52
C SER A 283 -16.58 3.87 20.06
N THR A 284 -17.51 4.38 20.87
CA THR A 284 -18.94 4.48 20.52
C THR A 284 -19.19 5.36 19.29
N LEU A 285 -18.22 6.19 18.91
CA LEU A 285 -18.30 7.07 17.73
C LEU A 285 -17.79 6.39 16.44
N ALA A 286 -17.15 5.22 16.55
CA ALA A 286 -16.56 4.53 15.42
C ALA A 286 -17.60 4.15 14.33
N PRO A 287 -18.80 3.64 14.67
CA PRO A 287 -19.80 3.28 13.65
C PRO A 287 -20.23 4.45 12.76
N GLU A 288 -20.57 5.60 13.35
CA GLU A 288 -21.00 6.78 12.61
C GLU A 288 -19.88 7.37 11.74
N LEU A 289 -18.64 7.36 12.26
CA LEU A 289 -17.47 7.79 11.51
C LEU A 289 -17.18 6.85 10.33
N TRP A 290 -17.25 5.53 10.54
CA TRP A 290 -17.08 4.55 9.47
C TRP A 290 -18.15 4.71 8.40
N ALA A 291 -19.42 4.82 8.80
CA ALA A 291 -20.55 5.03 7.89
C ALA A 291 -20.36 6.31 7.05
N THR A 292 -19.89 7.41 7.64
CA THR A 292 -19.58 8.65 6.92
C THR A 292 -18.48 8.45 5.87
N ILE A 293 -17.47 7.62 6.18
CA ILE A 293 -16.40 7.29 5.22
C ILE A 293 -16.94 6.40 4.10
N ALA A 294 -17.79 5.42 4.43
CA ALA A 294 -18.41 4.50 3.46
C ALA A 294 -19.32 5.24 2.46
N MET A 295 -20.07 6.25 2.92
CA MET A 295 -20.90 7.11 2.05
C MET A 295 -20.11 7.89 0.98
N GLN A 296 -18.79 7.98 1.11
CA GLN A 296 -17.91 8.69 0.17
C GLN A 296 -17.12 7.75 -0.75
N TYR A 297 -17.42 6.45 -0.73
CA TYR A 297 -16.91 5.49 -1.70
C TYR A 297 -17.71 5.61 -3.00
N ASP A 298 -17.01 5.77 -4.12
CA ASP A 298 -17.60 6.04 -5.43
C ASP A 298 -17.76 4.80 -6.32
N GLY A 299 -17.43 3.61 -5.80
CA GLY A 299 -17.48 2.36 -6.57
C GLY A 299 -16.25 2.07 -7.42
N LYS A 300 -15.18 2.89 -7.36
CA LYS A 300 -14.02 2.76 -8.27
C LYS A 300 -12.74 2.30 -7.59
N ASP A 301 -12.38 2.91 -6.45
CA ASP A 301 -11.12 2.60 -5.76
C ASP A 301 -11.25 1.32 -4.91
N ARG A 302 -10.82 0.17 -5.46
CA ARG A 302 -10.85 -1.10 -4.72
C ARG A 302 -10.00 -1.09 -3.44
N PHE A 303 -8.92 -0.32 -3.35
CA PHE A 303 -8.19 -0.18 -2.08
C PHE A 303 -9.02 0.57 -1.04
N TYR A 304 -9.92 1.47 -1.46
CA TYR A 304 -10.87 2.12 -0.57
C TYR A 304 -11.87 1.12 -0.01
N LEU A 305 -12.44 0.29 -0.87
CA LEU A 305 -13.36 -0.76 -0.45
C LEU A 305 -12.70 -1.72 0.54
N GLU A 306 -11.45 -2.13 0.28
CA GLU A 306 -10.73 -2.99 1.21
C GLU A 306 -10.34 -2.28 2.51
N ALA A 307 -10.04 -0.98 2.48
CA ALA A 307 -9.80 -0.18 3.68
C ALA A 307 -11.06 -0.09 4.57
N LEU A 308 -12.25 0.04 3.98
CA LEU A 308 -13.52 -0.04 4.70
C LEU A 308 -13.68 -1.40 5.40
N GLY A 309 -13.44 -2.48 4.66
CA GLY A 309 -13.53 -3.83 5.19
C GLY A 309 -12.51 -4.14 6.29
N ILE A 310 -11.26 -3.66 6.17
CA ILE A 310 -10.26 -3.75 7.24
C ILE A 310 -10.70 -2.93 8.46
N GLY A 311 -11.18 -1.71 8.23
CA GLY A 311 -11.66 -0.82 9.29
C GLY A 311 -12.81 -1.41 10.11
N ALA A 312 -13.69 -2.18 9.47
CA ALA A 312 -14.85 -2.79 10.10
C ALA A 312 -14.55 -4.04 10.94
N GLN A 313 -13.33 -4.58 10.89
CA GLN A 313 -13.01 -5.86 11.53
C GLN A 313 -13.35 -5.89 13.03
N GLY A 314 -14.16 -6.86 13.44
CA GLY A 314 -14.69 -7.03 14.80
C GLY A 314 -15.82 -6.08 15.20
N ASN A 315 -16.28 -5.23 14.28
CA ASN A 315 -17.39 -4.27 14.46
C ASN A 315 -18.34 -4.28 13.25
N GLU A 316 -18.37 -5.38 12.48
CA GLU A 316 -18.98 -5.42 11.16
C GLU A 316 -20.47 -5.14 11.21
N ASP A 317 -21.18 -5.75 12.17
CA ASP A 317 -22.63 -5.57 12.32
C ASP A 317 -22.98 -4.11 12.66
N VAL A 318 -22.35 -3.55 13.69
CA VAL A 318 -22.64 -2.18 14.14
C VAL A 318 -22.26 -1.13 13.10
N PHE A 319 -21.20 -1.38 12.30
CA PHE A 319 -20.79 -0.48 11.22
C PHE A 319 -21.73 -0.61 10.02
N PHE A 320 -22.16 -1.84 9.68
CA PHE A 320 -23.12 -2.09 8.62
C PHE A 320 -24.47 -1.43 8.93
N GLU A 321 -24.99 -1.60 10.15
CA GLU A 321 -26.22 -0.94 10.60
C GLU A 321 -26.11 0.58 10.55
N ALA A 322 -25.00 1.16 11.05
CA ALA A 322 -24.78 2.60 10.98
C ALA A 322 -24.75 3.13 9.55
N TRP A 323 -24.14 2.40 8.61
CA TRP A 323 -24.16 2.76 7.20
C TRP A 323 -25.54 2.62 6.58
N MET A 324 -26.25 1.51 6.82
CA MET A 324 -27.62 1.31 6.35
C MET A 324 -28.57 2.40 6.84
N ASN A 325 -28.45 2.82 8.10
CA ASN A 325 -29.23 3.92 8.66
C ASN A 325 -28.94 5.27 7.98
N LEU A 326 -27.68 5.50 7.60
CA LEU A 326 -27.24 6.75 6.98
C LEU A 326 -27.58 6.82 5.48
N VAL A 327 -27.45 5.71 4.76
CA VAL A 327 -27.77 5.63 3.33
C VAL A 327 -29.27 5.48 3.07
N ASN A 328 -30.02 4.99 4.07
CA ASN A 328 -31.46 4.74 3.99
C ASN A 328 -31.82 3.89 2.76
N ASP A 329 -32.77 4.31 1.92
CA ASP A 329 -33.25 3.56 0.76
C ASP A 329 -32.29 3.57 -0.45
N ASP A 330 -31.27 4.44 -0.44
CA ASP A 330 -30.34 4.64 -1.57
C ASP A 330 -29.13 3.68 -1.54
N TRP A 331 -29.21 2.58 -0.79
CA TRP A 331 -28.12 1.60 -0.64
C TRP A 331 -27.85 0.79 -1.91
N ASP A 332 -28.86 0.62 -2.79
CA ASP A 332 -28.78 -0.25 -3.97
C ASP A 332 -28.16 0.45 -5.19
N THR A 333 -26.96 1.00 -5.01
CA THR A 333 -26.13 1.59 -6.08
C THR A 333 -24.93 0.68 -6.38
N PRO A 334 -24.21 0.83 -7.51
CA PRO A 334 -22.98 0.06 -7.75
C PRO A 334 -21.97 0.15 -6.59
N ALA A 335 -21.79 1.34 -5.99
CA ALA A 335 -20.92 1.54 -4.84
C ALA A 335 -21.45 0.86 -3.55
N GLY A 336 -22.76 0.93 -3.30
CA GLY A 336 -23.38 0.27 -2.15
C GLY A 336 -23.37 -1.26 -2.27
N ARG A 337 -23.61 -1.79 -3.48
CA ARG A 337 -23.47 -3.23 -3.80
C ARG A 337 -22.05 -3.72 -3.56
N ASP A 338 -21.05 -2.92 -3.87
CA ASP A 338 -19.65 -3.22 -3.56
C ASP A 338 -19.36 -3.27 -2.05
N ILE A 339 -19.89 -2.32 -1.28
CA ILE A 339 -19.78 -2.32 0.19
C ILE A 339 -20.42 -3.58 0.77
N ILE A 340 -21.61 -3.95 0.30
CA ILE A 340 -22.30 -5.18 0.70
C ILE A 340 -21.50 -6.41 0.29
N TRP A 341 -21.01 -6.47 -0.95
CA TRP A 341 -20.16 -7.56 -1.43
C TRP A 341 -18.90 -7.76 -0.57
N ARG A 342 -18.31 -6.66 -0.07
CA ARG A 342 -17.13 -6.71 0.80
C ARG A 342 -17.47 -7.03 2.26
N SER A 343 -18.66 -6.71 2.73
CA SER A 343 -19.06 -6.80 4.14
C SER A 343 -18.94 -8.22 4.71
N ARG A 344 -18.62 -8.33 6.01
CA ARG A 344 -18.67 -9.58 6.79
C ARG A 344 -19.78 -9.57 7.85
N SER A 345 -20.67 -8.58 7.82
CA SER A 345 -21.80 -8.51 8.75
C SER A 345 -22.78 -9.67 8.54
N LYS A 346 -23.44 -10.13 9.61
CA LYS A 346 -24.54 -11.11 9.55
C LYS A 346 -25.74 -10.65 8.72
N PHE A 347 -25.89 -9.35 8.46
CA PHE A 347 -26.96 -8.81 7.61
C PHE A 347 -26.66 -8.91 6.10
N THR A 348 -25.40 -9.17 5.76
CA THR A 348 -24.90 -9.24 4.38
C THR A 348 -25.56 -10.35 3.54
N PRO A 349 -25.72 -11.61 4.03
CA PRO A 349 -26.27 -12.69 3.23
C PRO A 349 -27.64 -12.36 2.61
N ALA A 350 -28.56 -11.79 3.39
CA ALA A 350 -29.89 -11.44 2.91
C ALA A 350 -29.86 -10.42 1.75
N LYS A 351 -28.93 -9.46 1.80
CA LYS A 351 -28.75 -8.48 0.71
C LYS A 351 -28.15 -9.13 -0.54
N LEU A 352 -27.17 -10.03 -0.38
CA LEU A 352 -26.60 -10.78 -1.50
C LEU A 352 -27.66 -11.63 -2.22
N VAL A 353 -28.61 -12.22 -1.50
CA VAL A 353 -29.72 -12.97 -2.13
C VAL A 353 -30.55 -12.09 -3.07
N LEU A 354 -30.84 -10.84 -2.67
CA LEU A 354 -31.56 -9.89 -3.52
C LEU A 354 -30.82 -9.68 -4.85
N PHE A 355 -29.51 -9.47 -4.81
CA PHE A 355 -28.70 -9.29 -6.03
C PHE A 355 -28.65 -10.55 -6.89
N ILE A 356 -28.52 -11.73 -6.27
CA ILE A 356 -28.41 -12.99 -7.00
C ILE A 356 -29.73 -13.32 -7.72
N LYS A 357 -30.88 -12.96 -7.13
CA LYS A 357 -32.22 -13.20 -7.70
C LYS A 357 -32.68 -12.11 -8.67
N ASP A 358 -32.09 -10.92 -8.64
CA ASP A 358 -32.47 -9.81 -9.52
C ASP A 358 -32.23 -10.16 -11.00
N PRO A 359 -33.27 -10.24 -11.86
CA PRO A 359 -33.11 -10.58 -13.26
C PRO A 359 -32.31 -9.53 -14.06
N SER A 360 -32.22 -8.28 -13.58
CA SER A 360 -31.49 -7.19 -14.24
C SER A 360 -29.97 -7.29 -14.10
N ILE A 361 -29.47 -8.02 -13.10
CA ILE A 361 -28.04 -8.20 -12.84
C ILE A 361 -27.49 -9.31 -13.75
N ASP A 362 -26.35 -9.04 -14.39
CA ASP A 362 -25.70 -9.99 -15.29
C ASP A 362 -25.18 -11.24 -14.56
N ALA A 363 -25.01 -12.33 -15.32
CA ALA A 363 -24.62 -13.62 -14.77
C ALA A 363 -23.22 -13.60 -14.11
N SER A 364 -22.31 -12.74 -14.59
CA SER A 364 -20.96 -12.63 -14.06
C SER A 364 -20.96 -11.94 -12.68
N GLU A 365 -21.72 -10.86 -12.52
CA GLU A 365 -21.90 -10.20 -11.22
C GLU A 365 -22.69 -11.09 -10.24
N LYS A 366 -23.71 -11.82 -10.70
CA LYS A 366 -24.37 -12.84 -9.85
C LYS A 366 -23.39 -13.88 -9.33
N THR A 367 -22.45 -14.32 -10.16
CA THR A 367 -21.37 -15.24 -9.74
C THR A 367 -20.46 -14.60 -8.71
N ARG A 368 -20.14 -13.31 -8.87
CA ARG A 368 -19.37 -12.53 -7.90
C ARG A 368 -20.07 -12.45 -6.53
N TYR A 369 -21.38 -12.20 -6.50
CA TYR A 369 -22.16 -12.18 -5.26
C TYR A 369 -22.30 -13.56 -4.60
N ARG A 370 -22.46 -14.62 -5.40
CA ARG A 370 -22.42 -16.00 -4.89
C ARG A 370 -21.07 -16.31 -4.23
N ARG A 371 -19.96 -15.93 -4.87
CA ARG A 371 -18.62 -16.11 -4.29
C ARG A 371 -18.47 -15.36 -2.96
N ALA A 372 -19.11 -14.21 -2.77
CA ALA A 372 -19.06 -13.50 -1.49
C ALA A 372 -19.72 -14.27 -0.32
N LEU A 373 -20.75 -15.08 -0.58
CA LEU A 373 -21.37 -15.93 0.45
C LEU A 373 -20.40 -16.96 1.03
N ASP A 374 -19.39 -17.39 0.26
CA ASP A 374 -18.37 -18.33 0.75
C ASP A 374 -17.65 -17.76 1.98
N PHE A 375 -17.47 -16.44 2.02
CA PHE A 375 -16.74 -15.71 3.06
C PHE A 375 -17.59 -15.20 4.22
N LEU A 376 -18.83 -15.68 4.33
CA LEU A 376 -19.73 -15.42 5.44
C LEU A 376 -19.91 -16.70 6.26
N GLU A 377 -20.36 -16.56 7.49
CA GLU A 377 -20.64 -17.66 8.40
C GLU A 377 -21.89 -17.37 9.24
N GLY A 378 -22.41 -18.39 9.92
CA GLY A 378 -23.56 -18.26 10.81
C GLY A 378 -24.91 -18.55 10.16
N PRO A 379 -25.98 -18.57 10.99
CA PRO A 379 -27.32 -19.02 10.56
C PRO A 379 -27.94 -18.14 9.47
N GLU A 380 -27.58 -16.86 9.39
CA GLU A 380 -28.06 -15.95 8.35
C GLU A 380 -27.54 -16.34 6.96
N LYS A 381 -26.32 -16.88 6.87
CA LYS A 381 -25.79 -17.45 5.62
C LYS A 381 -26.55 -18.72 5.25
N ASP A 382 -26.79 -19.62 6.19
CA ASP A 382 -27.50 -20.88 5.91
C ASP A 382 -28.92 -20.59 5.40
N ALA A 383 -29.63 -19.66 6.03
CA ALA A 383 -30.93 -19.19 5.58
C ALA A 383 -30.89 -18.59 4.16
N ALA A 384 -29.87 -17.79 3.85
CA ALA A 384 -29.68 -17.23 2.52
C ALA A 384 -29.45 -18.31 1.44
N LEU A 385 -28.69 -19.36 1.77
CA LEU A 385 -28.44 -20.49 0.86
C LEU A 385 -29.71 -21.30 0.60
N LEU A 386 -30.50 -21.62 1.63
CA LEU A 386 -31.81 -22.28 1.49
C LEU A 386 -32.74 -21.48 0.58
N GLN A 387 -32.82 -20.16 0.81
CA GLN A 387 -33.64 -19.27 0.00
C GLN A 387 -33.23 -19.27 -1.48
N LEU A 388 -31.95 -19.44 -1.79
CA LEU A 388 -31.44 -19.52 -3.17
C LEU A 388 -31.73 -20.87 -3.84
N LEU A 389 -31.88 -21.95 -3.05
CA LEU A 389 -32.29 -23.27 -3.53
C LEU A 389 -33.80 -23.37 -3.80
N GLY A 390 -34.59 -22.39 -3.33
CA GLY A 390 -36.04 -22.34 -3.50
C GLY A 390 -36.80 -23.06 -2.39
N GLU A 391 -36.14 -23.31 -1.25
CA GLU A 391 -36.71 -23.87 -0.02
C GLU A 391 -37.24 -22.80 0.94
#